data_AF-A0A1C5WY82-F1
#
_entry.id   AF-A0A1C5WY82-F1
#
_cell.length_a   1.000
_cell.length_b   1.000
_cell.length_c   1.000
_cell.angle_alpha   90.00
_cell.angle_beta   90.00
_cell.angle_gamma   90.00
#
_symmetry.space_group_name_H-M   'P 1'
#
loop_
_entity.id
_entity.type
_entity.pdbx_description
1 polymer ?
#
loop_
_entity_poly.entity_id
_entity_poly.type
_entity_poly.pdbx_seq_one_letter_code
_entity_poly.pdbx_strand_id
1 'polypeptide(L)'
;MTSEILDAISGEVYGVWFLIGAALVFWMQAGFAMVETGFTRAKNAGNILMKNLMDFCIGTVVFILLGFGLLLGEDMVGLIGKPGFDIFTDYANFDWSNFVFNLVFCATTATIVSGAMAERTKFISYCVYSAIISAVIYPIEAHWTWGGGWLAQMGFHDFAGSNCIHMVGGICALIGAAILGPRIGKFVKGKDGKVEKVNAFPGHNLPIGCLGVFILWLGWYGFNGAAATTVSELGSIFVTTTIAPAVATVVAMIITWVKYGKPDVSMCLNASLAGLVAITAPCDVCDAFGAIVIGAVAGVLVVFGVWLLDYKLHIDDPVGAVAVHCLNGIWGTIAVGLFATDTAPAFARGIGDGVTYGANQIAAKGLFYGGGFKQLGIQFVGMGATILWTAVTITIAFLLIKKIFGLRVSEEEEIVGLDSCEHGLPSAYAGFSIVDVSNTMTMDVNENTDLGVADYDKASDTLKNVAVKVAEAPVTASPSGIYKVVIIAKLARFEILKKALNDLGVTGMTMNQVMGCGIQKGAGEMYRGVELDATLLPKVKVEVVVSKIPVSAVIEAAKKALYTGHIGDGKIFVYSVDKVVKVRTGEEDFAALQDVE
;
A
#
# COMPACT_ATOMS: atom_id res chain seq x y z
N MET A 1 -39.72 -30.42 19.41
CA MET A 1 -39.18 -29.06 19.62
C MET A 1 -40.19 -28.13 18.92
N THR A 2 -40.77 -27.15 19.62
CA THR A 2 -41.73 -26.22 19.01
C THR A 2 -41.01 -25.28 18.06
N SER A 3 -41.71 -24.69 17.08
CA SER A 3 -41.14 -23.71 16.14
C SER A 3 -40.47 -22.54 16.86
N GLU A 4 -41.09 -22.05 17.94
CA GLU A 4 -40.54 -20.99 18.79
C GLU A 4 -39.18 -21.35 19.40
N ILE A 5 -38.97 -22.61 19.82
CA ILE A 5 -37.70 -23.06 20.36
C ILE A 5 -36.63 -23.13 19.25
N LEU A 6 -37.01 -23.56 18.04
CA LEU A 6 -36.09 -23.61 16.90
C LEU A 6 -35.69 -22.20 16.43
N ASP A 7 -36.62 -21.26 16.42
CA ASP A 7 -36.35 -19.86 16.06
C ASP A 7 -35.45 -19.18 17.09
N ALA A 8 -35.69 -19.42 18.39
CA ALA A 8 -34.83 -18.92 19.47
C ALA A 8 -33.40 -19.50 19.37
N ILE A 9 -33.27 -20.82 19.19
CA ILE A 9 -31.95 -21.46 19.01
C ILE A 9 -31.24 -20.91 17.77
N SER A 10 -31.96 -20.73 16.66
CA SER A 10 -31.38 -20.20 15.43
C SER A 10 -30.93 -18.74 15.62
N GLY A 11 -31.74 -17.90 16.27
CA GLY A 11 -31.39 -16.53 16.60
C GLY A 11 -30.09 -16.43 17.41
N GLU A 12 -29.94 -17.24 18.46
CA GLU A 12 -28.71 -17.28 19.26
C GLU A 12 -27.51 -17.76 18.46
N VAL A 13 -27.66 -18.83 17.66
CA VAL A 13 -26.56 -19.37 16.83
C VAL A 13 -26.06 -18.34 15.81
N TYR A 14 -26.98 -17.67 15.12
CA TYR A 14 -26.60 -16.66 14.13
C TYR A 14 -26.17 -15.33 14.76
N GLY A 15 -26.65 -15.00 15.95
CA GLY A 15 -26.10 -13.89 16.75
C GLY A 15 -24.64 -14.12 17.12
N VAL A 16 -24.29 -15.34 17.56
CA VAL A 16 -22.89 -15.72 17.81
C VAL A 16 -22.07 -15.71 16.53
N TRP A 17 -22.61 -16.25 15.43
CA TRP A 17 -21.95 -16.22 14.12
C TRP A 17 -21.67 -14.79 13.64
N PHE A 18 -22.62 -13.88 13.80
CA PHE A 18 -22.49 -12.47 13.43
C PHE A 18 -21.30 -11.80 14.16
N LEU A 19 -21.13 -12.07 15.46
CA LEU A 19 -19.99 -11.59 16.24
C LEU A 19 -18.66 -12.26 15.85
N ILE A 20 -18.67 -13.55 15.51
CA ILE A 20 -17.49 -14.23 14.94
C ILE A 20 -17.11 -13.57 13.60
N GLY A 21 -18.11 -13.26 12.77
CA GLY A 21 -17.94 -12.50 11.54
C GLY A 21 -17.27 -11.14 11.81
N ALA A 22 -17.77 -10.37 12.79
CA ALA A 22 -17.14 -9.12 13.19
C ALA A 22 -15.67 -9.30 13.62
N ALA A 23 -15.34 -10.36 14.37
CA ALA A 23 -13.96 -10.66 14.77
C ALA A 23 -13.06 -11.02 13.58
N LEU A 24 -13.58 -11.78 12.60
CA LEU A 24 -12.87 -12.10 11.36
C LEU A 24 -12.61 -10.84 10.52
N VAL A 25 -13.58 -9.92 10.47
CA VAL A 25 -13.42 -8.65 9.74
C VAL A 25 -12.47 -7.71 10.47
N PHE A 26 -12.47 -7.67 11.81
CA PHE A 26 -11.41 -6.99 12.55
C PHE A 26 -10.03 -7.55 12.20
N TRP A 27 -9.89 -8.88 12.08
CA TRP A 27 -8.62 -9.51 11.70
C TRP A 27 -8.16 -9.14 10.27
N MET A 28 -9.07 -8.67 9.40
CA MET A 28 -8.68 -8.10 8.11
C MET A 28 -7.79 -6.87 8.25
N GLN A 29 -7.85 -6.12 9.36
CA GLN A 29 -6.93 -5.00 9.61
C GLN A 29 -5.47 -5.44 9.64
N ALA A 30 -5.19 -6.63 10.21
CA ALA A 30 -3.86 -7.23 10.10
C ALA A 30 -3.54 -7.59 8.64
N GLY A 31 -4.53 -8.07 7.88
CA GLY A 31 -4.40 -8.33 6.45
C GLY A 31 -3.99 -7.09 5.64
N PHE A 32 -4.72 -5.98 5.78
CA PHE A 32 -4.39 -4.70 5.13
C PHE A 32 -2.99 -4.23 5.51
N ALA A 33 -2.66 -4.24 6.81
CA ALA A 33 -1.35 -3.84 7.29
C ALA A 33 -0.22 -4.64 6.64
N MET A 34 -0.40 -5.96 6.45
CA MET A 34 0.59 -6.83 5.82
C MET A 34 0.66 -6.64 4.28
N VAL A 35 -0.48 -6.51 3.59
CA VAL A 35 -0.52 -6.22 2.14
C VAL A 35 0.18 -4.91 1.84
N GLU A 36 -0.20 -3.85 2.54
CA GLU A 36 0.33 -2.51 2.29
C GLU A 36 1.80 -2.43 2.59
N THR A 37 2.22 -2.94 3.76
CA THR A 37 3.63 -3.00 4.12
C THR A 37 4.41 -3.78 3.06
N GLY A 38 3.94 -4.97 2.67
CA GLY A 38 4.62 -5.82 1.69
C GLY A 38 4.77 -5.20 0.31
N PHE A 39 3.80 -4.40 -0.13
CA PHE A 39 3.77 -3.76 -1.46
C PHE A 39 4.42 -2.38 -1.53
N THR A 40 4.80 -1.79 -0.41
CA THR A 40 5.56 -0.54 -0.36
C THR A 40 7.05 -0.78 -0.12
N ARG A 41 7.86 0.30 -0.10
CA ARG A 41 9.28 0.25 0.26
C ARG A 41 9.45 0.16 1.77
N ALA A 42 10.51 -0.50 2.19
CA ALA A 42 10.76 -0.83 3.59
C ALA A 42 10.92 0.39 4.51
N LYS A 43 11.39 1.52 3.98
CA LYS A 43 11.59 2.78 4.73
C LYS A 43 10.29 3.45 5.22
N ASN A 44 9.14 2.88 4.86
CA ASN A 44 7.80 3.36 5.22
C ASN A 44 6.97 2.30 5.96
N ALA A 45 7.57 1.16 6.30
CA ALA A 45 6.84 0.03 6.88
C ALA A 45 6.21 0.38 8.23
N GLY A 46 6.97 1.00 9.15
CA GLY A 46 6.44 1.43 10.43
C GLY A 46 5.31 2.45 10.31
N ASN A 47 5.45 3.40 9.39
CA ASN A 47 4.44 4.41 9.09
C ASN A 47 3.13 3.78 8.59
N ILE A 48 3.21 2.77 7.73
CA ILE A 48 2.04 2.06 7.20
C ILE A 48 1.35 1.22 8.27
N LEU A 49 2.12 0.52 9.11
CA LEU A 49 1.57 -0.22 10.25
C LEU A 49 0.82 0.71 11.22
N MET A 50 1.41 1.87 11.53
CA MET A 50 0.75 2.88 12.39
C MET A 50 -0.53 3.42 11.76
N LYS A 51 -0.52 3.69 10.46
CA LYS A 51 -1.69 4.15 9.70
C LYS A 51 -2.86 3.16 9.80
N ASN A 52 -2.61 1.88 9.51
CA ASN A 52 -3.61 0.82 9.61
C ASN A 52 -4.17 0.69 11.03
N LEU A 53 -3.31 0.71 12.07
CA LEU A 53 -3.76 0.67 13.45
C LEU A 53 -4.62 1.89 13.82
N MET A 54 -4.22 3.09 13.36
CA MET A 54 -4.94 4.32 13.67
C MET A 54 -6.30 4.41 12.98
N ASP A 55 -6.52 3.79 11.81
CA ASP A 55 -7.87 3.75 11.22
C ASP A 55 -8.85 3.08 12.16
N PHE A 56 -8.47 1.94 12.74
CA PHE A 56 -9.32 1.27 13.69
C PHE A 56 -9.48 2.08 14.99
N CYS A 57 -8.38 2.58 15.57
CA CYS A 57 -8.44 3.29 16.84
C CYS A 57 -9.20 4.63 16.76
N ILE A 58 -8.85 5.49 15.78
CA ILE A 58 -9.49 6.78 15.57
C ILE A 58 -10.90 6.58 15.04
N GLY A 59 -11.09 5.63 14.11
CA GLY A 59 -12.40 5.22 13.63
C GLY A 59 -13.32 4.85 14.78
N THR A 60 -12.86 4.03 15.74
CA THR A 60 -13.63 3.66 16.93
C THR A 60 -14.07 4.87 17.75
N VAL A 61 -13.14 5.78 18.07
CA VAL A 61 -13.41 6.99 18.87
C VAL A 61 -14.44 7.89 18.20
N VAL A 62 -14.40 8.00 16.88
CA VAL A 62 -15.30 8.87 16.14
C VAL A 62 -16.64 8.19 15.87
N PHE A 63 -16.63 6.89 15.60
CA PHE A 63 -17.81 6.10 15.30
C PHE A 63 -18.70 5.95 16.55
N ILE A 64 -18.12 5.79 17.74
CA ILE A 64 -18.88 5.77 19.00
C ILE A 64 -19.55 7.12 19.31
N LEU A 65 -18.92 8.23 18.93
CA LEU A 65 -19.44 9.58 19.23
C LEU A 65 -20.47 10.07 18.23
N LEU A 66 -20.39 9.60 16.98
CA LEU A 66 -21.23 10.11 15.90
C LEU A 66 -21.58 9.04 14.86
N GLY A 67 -20.58 8.34 14.32
CA GLY A 67 -20.74 7.49 13.14
C GLY A 67 -21.82 6.40 13.29
N PHE A 68 -21.89 5.71 14.42
CA PHE A 68 -22.90 4.66 14.61
C PHE A 68 -24.32 5.22 14.61
N GLY A 69 -24.55 6.36 15.28
CA GLY A 69 -25.86 7.02 15.29
C GLY A 69 -26.27 7.51 13.91
N LEU A 70 -25.32 8.01 13.11
CA LEU A 70 -25.61 8.39 11.73
C LEU A 70 -25.95 7.19 10.83
N LEU A 71 -25.41 6.01 11.14
CA LEU A 71 -25.62 4.78 10.36
C LEU A 71 -26.89 4.03 10.75
N LEU A 72 -27.09 3.70 12.02
CA LEU A 72 -28.22 2.89 12.52
C LEU A 72 -29.12 3.59 13.54
N GLY A 73 -28.96 4.90 13.74
CA GLY A 73 -29.93 5.68 14.50
C GLY A 73 -31.29 5.72 13.81
N GLU A 74 -32.31 6.18 14.54
CA GLU A 74 -33.66 6.39 14.00
C GLU A 74 -33.59 7.19 12.69
N ASP A 75 -34.17 6.65 11.61
CA ASP A 75 -34.15 7.27 10.28
C ASP A 75 -34.76 8.68 10.32
N MET A 76 -33.98 9.64 9.82
CA MET A 76 -34.45 11.00 9.58
C MET A 76 -34.62 11.19 8.08
N VAL A 77 -35.88 11.20 7.64
CA VAL A 77 -36.32 11.51 6.26
C VAL A 77 -35.69 10.65 5.17
N GLY A 78 -35.27 9.43 5.49
CA GLY A 78 -34.62 8.50 4.57
C GLY A 78 -33.13 8.79 4.33
N LEU A 79 -32.54 9.81 4.96
CA LEU A 79 -31.21 10.33 4.57
C LEU A 79 -30.11 10.13 5.62
N ILE A 80 -30.44 10.11 6.91
CA ILE A 80 -29.44 10.06 7.96
C ILE A 80 -30.04 9.49 9.24
N GLY A 81 -29.29 8.66 9.96
CA GLY A 81 -29.68 8.23 11.28
C GLY A 81 -29.53 9.37 12.29
N LYS A 82 -30.49 9.48 13.22
CA LYS A 82 -30.42 10.44 14.31
C LYS A 82 -29.23 10.12 15.23
N PRO A 83 -28.28 11.06 15.45
CA PRO A 83 -27.22 10.86 16.42
C PRO A 83 -27.79 10.53 17.81
N GLY A 84 -27.20 9.54 18.48
CA GLY A 84 -27.58 9.10 19.81
C GLY A 84 -26.37 8.76 20.66
N PHE A 85 -26.52 8.84 21.98
CA PHE A 85 -25.49 8.53 22.98
C PHE A 85 -25.87 7.32 23.84
N ASP A 86 -26.76 6.46 23.34
CA ASP A 86 -27.32 5.33 24.09
C ASP A 86 -26.25 4.35 24.56
N ILE A 87 -25.12 4.25 23.86
CA ILE A 87 -23.94 3.50 24.32
C ILE A 87 -23.38 4.00 25.67
N PHE A 88 -23.61 5.27 26.01
CA PHE A 88 -23.21 5.86 27.29
C PHE A 88 -24.36 6.00 28.29
N THR A 89 -25.60 6.15 27.81
CA THR A 89 -26.76 6.46 28.65
C THR A 89 -27.69 5.28 28.91
N ASP A 90 -27.69 4.27 28.04
CA ASP A 90 -28.51 3.06 28.13
C ASP A 90 -27.74 1.81 27.65
N TYR A 91 -26.52 1.64 28.18
CA TYR A 91 -25.60 0.59 27.73
C TYR A 91 -26.21 -0.82 27.80
N ALA A 92 -27.11 -1.09 28.74
CA ALA A 92 -27.72 -2.42 28.92
C ALA A 92 -28.64 -2.84 27.76
N ASN A 93 -29.23 -1.87 27.05
CA ASN A 93 -30.14 -2.12 25.94
C ASN A 93 -29.54 -1.71 24.58
N PHE A 94 -28.28 -1.27 24.55
CA PHE A 94 -27.60 -0.85 23.34
C PHE A 94 -27.28 -2.04 22.43
N ASP A 95 -27.40 -1.84 21.11
CA ASP A 95 -27.11 -2.87 20.11
C ASP A 95 -25.60 -3.04 19.89
N TRP A 96 -24.94 -3.69 20.87
CA TRP A 96 -23.49 -3.92 20.84
C TRP A 96 -23.06 -4.72 19.61
N SER A 97 -23.90 -5.66 19.18
CA SER A 97 -23.61 -6.54 18.06
C SER A 97 -23.48 -5.75 16.76
N ASN A 98 -24.49 -4.95 16.41
CA ASN A 98 -24.43 -4.12 15.21
C ASN A 98 -23.39 -3.01 15.33
N PHE A 99 -23.14 -2.48 16.53
CA PHE A 99 -22.07 -1.51 16.73
C PHE A 99 -20.70 -2.08 16.35
N VAL A 100 -20.33 -3.23 16.92
CA VAL A 100 -19.01 -3.84 16.67
C VAL A 100 -18.86 -4.25 15.21
N PHE A 101 -19.91 -4.82 14.61
CA PHE A 101 -19.88 -5.23 13.20
C PHE A 101 -19.74 -4.04 12.24
N ASN A 102 -20.54 -2.99 12.42
CA ASN A 102 -20.47 -1.84 11.52
C ASN A 102 -19.22 -0.98 11.75
N LEU A 103 -18.65 -1.01 12.96
CA LEU A 103 -17.36 -0.37 13.25
C LEU A 103 -16.23 -0.99 12.41
N VAL A 104 -16.15 -2.32 12.32
CA VAL A 104 -15.07 -2.98 11.55
C VAL A 104 -15.24 -2.76 10.05
N PHE A 105 -16.47 -2.60 9.54
CA PHE A 105 -16.76 -2.18 8.17
C PHE A 105 -16.33 -0.73 7.92
N CYS A 106 -16.70 0.17 8.82
CA CYS A 106 -16.29 1.58 8.78
C CYS A 106 -14.77 1.73 8.74
N ALA A 107 -14.06 1.02 9.63
CA ALA A 107 -12.61 1.02 9.67
C ALA A 107 -12.01 0.50 8.36
N THR A 108 -12.59 -0.55 7.78
CA THR A 108 -12.17 -1.09 6.47
C THR A 108 -12.27 -0.03 5.36
N THR A 109 -13.37 0.72 5.29
CA THR A 109 -13.56 1.81 4.32
C THR A 109 -12.46 2.87 4.43
N ALA A 110 -12.08 3.26 5.65
CA ALA A 110 -11.00 4.23 5.89
C ALA A 110 -9.63 3.67 5.47
N THR A 111 -9.35 2.40 5.82
CA THR A 111 -8.07 1.74 5.50
C THR A 111 -7.84 1.57 4.00
N ILE A 112 -8.86 1.37 3.17
CA ILE A 112 -8.64 1.28 1.70
C ILE A 112 -7.88 2.49 1.13
N VAL A 113 -8.05 3.67 1.74
CA VAL A 113 -7.40 4.91 1.29
C VAL A 113 -5.89 4.92 1.56
N SER A 114 -5.44 4.23 2.61
CA SER A 114 -4.04 4.26 3.07
C SER A 114 -3.08 3.71 2.03
N GLY A 115 -3.45 2.57 1.42
CA GLY A 115 -2.66 1.91 0.40
C GLY A 115 -2.33 2.81 -0.80
N ALA A 116 -3.31 3.51 -1.36
CA ALA A 116 -3.11 4.39 -2.52
C ALA A 116 -2.30 5.65 -2.20
N MET A 117 -2.36 6.10 -0.95
CA MET A 117 -1.73 7.32 -0.46
C MET A 117 -0.43 7.05 0.31
N ALA A 118 0.05 5.81 0.33
CA ALA A 118 1.24 5.40 1.08
C ALA A 118 2.51 6.13 0.62
N GLU A 119 3.50 6.12 1.53
CA GLU A 119 4.88 6.63 1.35
C GLU A 119 5.08 8.15 1.23
N ARG A 120 4.01 8.94 1.06
CA ARG A 120 4.14 10.41 0.89
C ARG A 120 3.07 11.25 1.57
N THR A 121 2.12 10.62 2.26
CA THR A 121 1.07 11.32 3.01
C THR A 121 1.50 11.57 4.45
N LYS A 122 1.36 12.82 4.91
CA LYS A 122 1.60 13.18 6.30
C LYS A 122 0.73 12.37 7.25
N PHE A 123 1.30 11.86 8.32
CA PHE A 123 0.61 11.04 9.32
C PHE A 123 -0.55 11.79 10.01
N ILE A 124 -0.39 13.06 10.35
CA ILE A 124 -1.50 13.83 10.95
C ILE A 124 -2.68 14.00 9.97
N SER A 125 -2.38 14.27 8.70
CA SER A 125 -3.39 14.43 7.65
C SER A 125 -4.13 13.13 7.38
N TYR A 126 -3.42 12.01 7.54
CA TYR A 126 -3.98 10.68 7.53
C TYR A 126 -5.03 10.48 8.64
N CYS A 127 -4.65 10.72 9.88
CA CYS A 127 -5.54 10.60 11.04
C CYS A 127 -6.81 11.45 10.88
N VAL A 128 -6.68 12.66 10.33
CA VAL A 128 -7.80 13.57 10.13
C VAL A 128 -8.77 13.07 9.05
N TYR A 129 -8.30 12.61 7.88
CA TYR A 129 -9.25 12.11 6.89
C TYR A 129 -9.90 10.80 7.35
N SER A 130 -9.17 9.94 8.07
CA SER A 130 -9.70 8.68 8.61
C SER A 130 -10.84 8.95 9.60
N ALA A 131 -10.67 9.96 10.47
CA ALA A 131 -11.73 10.46 11.32
C ALA A 131 -12.93 10.98 10.52
N ILE A 132 -12.72 11.76 9.45
CA ILE A 132 -13.82 12.31 8.64
C ILE A 132 -14.60 11.21 7.92
N ILE A 133 -13.90 10.22 7.36
CA ILE A 133 -14.55 9.07 6.71
C ILE A 133 -15.43 8.33 7.72
N SER A 134 -14.88 8.07 8.91
CA SER A 134 -15.57 7.32 9.97
C SER A 134 -16.68 8.11 10.66
N ALA A 135 -16.61 9.45 10.66
CA ALA A 135 -17.61 10.33 11.25
C ALA A 135 -18.84 10.50 10.36
N VAL A 136 -18.63 10.72 9.06
CA VAL A 136 -19.63 11.35 8.19
C VAL A 136 -19.74 10.66 6.84
N ILE A 137 -18.63 10.40 6.15
CA ILE A 137 -18.69 9.99 4.74
C ILE A 137 -19.31 8.59 4.63
N TYR A 138 -18.75 7.61 5.33
CA TYR A 138 -19.23 6.22 5.31
C TYR A 138 -20.59 6.08 6.03
N PRO A 139 -20.77 6.58 7.28
CA PRO A 139 -22.03 6.37 7.99
C PRO A 139 -23.29 6.83 7.27
N ILE A 140 -23.24 7.97 6.58
CA ILE A 140 -24.40 8.56 5.92
C ILE A 140 -24.81 7.73 4.68
N GLU A 141 -23.86 7.33 3.84
CA GLU A 141 -24.20 6.54 2.67
C GLU A 141 -24.54 5.08 3.03
N ALA A 142 -23.89 4.53 4.06
CA ALA A 142 -24.24 3.24 4.63
C ALA A 142 -25.66 3.27 5.25
N HIS A 143 -26.10 4.40 5.82
CA HIS A 143 -27.48 4.56 6.29
C HIS A 143 -28.49 4.44 5.14
N TRP A 144 -28.18 5.01 3.97
CA TRP A 144 -29.05 4.90 2.80
C TRP A 144 -29.31 3.45 2.43
N THR A 145 -28.30 2.58 2.57
CA THR A 145 -28.32 1.18 2.12
C THR A 145 -28.73 0.18 3.22
N TRP A 146 -28.25 0.37 4.45
CA TRP A 146 -28.41 -0.58 5.56
C TRP A 146 -29.15 -0.02 6.78
N GLY A 147 -29.19 1.29 6.93
CA GLY A 147 -29.84 1.98 8.07
C GLY A 147 -31.34 2.22 7.91
N GLY A 148 -31.95 1.71 6.83
CA GLY A 148 -33.36 1.94 6.51
C GLY A 148 -33.64 3.18 5.66
N GLY A 149 -32.59 3.83 5.16
CA GLY A 149 -32.71 5.00 4.30
C GLY A 149 -33.26 4.70 2.90
N TRP A 150 -33.28 5.73 2.05
CA TRP A 150 -34.02 5.73 0.79
C TRP A 150 -33.55 4.68 -0.23
N LEU A 151 -32.26 4.28 -0.24
CA LEU A 151 -31.77 3.24 -1.16
C LEU A 151 -32.26 1.86 -0.74
N ALA A 152 -32.23 1.54 0.56
CA ALA A 152 -32.84 0.35 1.12
C ALA A 152 -34.33 0.28 0.76
N GLN A 153 -35.03 1.42 0.90
CA GLN A 153 -36.43 1.57 0.51
C GLN A 153 -36.69 1.51 -1.01
N MET A 154 -35.67 1.49 -1.86
CA MET A 154 -35.85 1.28 -3.29
C MET A 154 -35.54 -0.16 -3.71
N GLY A 155 -35.02 -0.99 -2.81
CA GLY A 155 -34.50 -2.31 -3.12
C GLY A 155 -33.12 -2.27 -3.79
N PHE A 156 -32.33 -1.22 -3.51
CA PHE A 156 -30.90 -1.24 -3.81
C PHE A 156 -30.24 -2.30 -2.95
N HIS A 157 -29.47 -3.16 -3.60
CA HIS A 157 -28.92 -4.34 -2.96
C HIS A 157 -27.39 -4.30 -3.01
N ASP A 158 -26.81 -4.27 -1.82
CA ASP A 158 -25.37 -4.39 -1.57
C ASP A 158 -25.20 -5.14 -0.26
N PHE A 159 -25.14 -6.48 -0.34
CA PHE A 159 -25.27 -7.34 0.84
C PHE A 159 -24.20 -7.09 1.90
N ALA A 160 -22.95 -6.91 1.47
CA ALA A 160 -21.81 -6.76 2.36
C ALA A 160 -20.90 -5.56 2.02
N GLY A 161 -21.11 -4.79 0.94
CA GLY A 161 -20.37 -3.54 0.70
C GLY A 161 -19.47 -3.45 -0.54
N SER A 162 -19.82 -3.99 -1.72
CA SER A 162 -19.08 -3.59 -2.95
C SER A 162 -19.26 -2.10 -3.22
N ASN A 163 -20.43 -1.54 -2.93
CA ASN A 163 -20.72 -0.12 -3.06
C ASN A 163 -20.27 0.64 -1.80
N CYS A 164 -20.88 0.35 -0.65
CA CYS A 164 -20.74 1.17 0.57
C CYS A 164 -19.32 1.15 1.18
N ILE A 165 -18.55 0.07 0.96
CA ILE A 165 -17.22 -0.07 1.54
C ILE A 165 -16.15 0.08 0.45
N HIS A 166 -16.17 -0.83 -0.52
CA HIS A 166 -15.07 -0.92 -1.47
C HIS A 166 -15.08 0.21 -2.50
N MET A 167 -16.22 0.51 -3.11
CA MET A 167 -16.30 1.63 -4.04
C MET A 167 -16.08 2.96 -3.32
N VAL A 168 -16.69 3.18 -2.14
CA VAL A 168 -16.48 4.41 -1.35
C VAL A 168 -15.00 4.59 -0.99
N GLY A 169 -14.38 3.58 -0.37
CA GLY A 169 -12.95 3.60 -0.05
C GLY A 169 -12.08 3.79 -1.30
N GLY A 170 -12.43 3.13 -2.41
CA GLY A 170 -11.72 3.23 -3.68
C GLY A 170 -11.83 4.61 -4.36
N ILE A 171 -12.98 5.29 -4.25
CA ILE A 171 -13.15 6.66 -4.74
C ILE A 171 -12.35 7.64 -3.88
N CYS A 172 -12.39 7.46 -2.56
CA CYS A 172 -11.56 8.22 -1.63
C CYS A 172 -10.07 8.02 -1.96
N ALA A 173 -9.62 6.79 -2.20
CA ALA A 173 -8.27 6.45 -2.60
C ALA A 173 -7.87 7.12 -3.92
N LEU A 174 -8.73 7.05 -4.95
CA LEU A 174 -8.49 7.65 -6.27
C LEU A 174 -8.33 9.17 -6.18
N ILE A 175 -9.28 9.85 -5.51
CA ILE A 175 -9.26 11.31 -5.37
C ILE A 175 -8.09 11.74 -4.47
N GLY A 176 -7.86 11.02 -3.39
CA GLY A 176 -6.74 11.26 -2.48
C GLY A 176 -5.39 11.16 -3.17
N ALA A 177 -5.14 10.07 -3.90
CA ALA A 177 -3.90 9.88 -4.67
C ALA A 177 -3.72 10.94 -5.77
N ALA A 178 -4.82 11.37 -6.43
CA ALA A 178 -4.78 12.43 -7.44
C ALA A 178 -4.42 13.81 -6.84
N ILE A 179 -5.03 14.19 -5.70
CA ILE A 179 -4.77 15.48 -5.03
C ILE A 179 -3.37 15.52 -4.39
N LEU A 180 -2.90 14.39 -3.87
CA LEU A 180 -1.59 14.19 -3.26
C LEU A 180 -0.45 14.20 -4.29
N GLY A 181 -0.74 13.74 -5.52
CA GLY A 181 0.22 13.58 -6.60
C GLY A 181 1.07 12.31 -6.47
N PRO A 182 1.87 11.99 -7.50
CA PRO A 182 2.62 10.73 -7.57
C PRO A 182 3.89 10.73 -6.71
N ARG A 183 4.40 9.56 -6.31
CA ARG A 183 5.71 9.43 -5.64
C ARG A 183 6.82 9.97 -6.53
N ILE A 184 7.83 10.58 -5.90
CA ILE A 184 9.01 11.10 -6.60
C ILE A 184 9.66 9.98 -7.40
N GLY A 185 9.89 10.26 -8.69
CA GLY A 185 10.47 9.29 -9.62
C GLY A 185 9.49 8.26 -10.21
N LYS A 186 8.21 8.21 -9.82
CA LYS A 186 7.22 7.30 -10.44
C LYS A 186 7.05 7.57 -11.93
N PHE A 187 6.92 8.85 -12.30
CA PHE A 187 6.71 9.30 -13.67
C PHE A 187 7.82 10.26 -14.09
N VAL A 188 8.61 9.87 -15.09
CA VAL A 188 9.66 10.73 -15.67
C VAL A 188 9.06 11.56 -16.78
N LYS A 189 9.15 12.89 -16.65
CA LYS A 189 8.64 13.84 -17.65
C LYS A 189 9.75 14.28 -18.60
N GLY A 190 9.42 14.32 -19.88
CA GLY A 190 10.25 14.86 -20.95
C GLY A 190 10.34 16.38 -20.91
N LYS A 191 11.12 16.94 -21.85
CA LYS A 191 11.27 18.40 -21.99
C LYS A 191 9.96 19.11 -22.35
N ASP A 192 8.99 18.39 -22.92
CA ASP A 192 7.65 18.88 -23.27
C ASP A 192 6.64 18.75 -22.12
N GLY A 193 7.07 18.25 -20.95
CA GLY A 193 6.24 18.04 -19.77
C GLY A 193 5.39 16.76 -19.79
N LYS A 194 5.45 15.95 -20.86
CA LYS A 194 4.73 14.67 -20.94
C LYS A 194 5.50 13.54 -20.27
N VAL A 195 4.78 12.54 -19.77
CA VAL A 195 5.41 11.35 -19.18
C VAL A 195 6.02 10.49 -20.29
N GLU A 196 7.35 10.36 -20.28
CA GLU A 196 8.10 9.52 -21.21
C GLU A 196 8.33 8.12 -20.65
N LYS A 197 8.39 7.98 -19.32
CA LYS A 197 8.65 6.70 -18.66
C LYS A 197 7.86 6.57 -17.35
N VAL A 198 7.25 5.41 -17.17
CA VAL A 198 6.67 4.94 -15.91
C VAL A 198 7.68 4.02 -15.23
N ASN A 199 8.11 4.35 -14.02
CA ASN A 199 8.95 3.48 -13.21
C ASN A 199 8.07 2.61 -12.29
N ALA A 200 8.38 1.32 -12.21
CA ALA A 200 7.76 0.44 -11.22
C ALA A 200 8.53 0.53 -9.90
N PHE A 201 7.82 0.67 -8.79
CA PHE A 201 8.38 0.52 -7.44
C PHE A 201 7.94 -0.82 -6.88
N PRO A 202 8.80 -1.84 -6.86
CA PRO A 202 8.43 -3.15 -6.33
C PRO A 202 8.20 -3.08 -4.83
N GLY A 203 7.25 -3.86 -4.34
CA GLY A 203 7.09 -4.13 -2.93
C GLY A 203 8.33 -4.79 -2.34
N HIS A 204 8.73 -4.37 -1.15
CA HIS A 204 9.97 -4.85 -0.54
C HIS A 204 9.85 -6.27 0.05
N ASN A 205 8.63 -6.77 0.32
CA ASN A 205 8.41 -8.08 0.94
C ASN A 205 7.12 -8.73 0.41
N LEU A 206 7.23 -9.43 -0.72
CA LEU A 206 6.10 -10.16 -1.29
C LEU A 206 5.57 -11.29 -0.38
N PRO A 207 6.38 -12.03 0.40
CA PRO A 207 5.87 -13.00 1.36
C PRO A 207 4.89 -12.41 2.40
N ILE A 208 5.19 -11.25 2.98
CA ILE A 208 4.28 -10.61 3.93
C ILE A 208 3.03 -10.07 3.22
N GLY A 209 3.18 -9.53 2.01
CA GLY A 209 2.03 -9.13 1.19
C GLY A 209 1.11 -10.31 0.86
N CYS A 210 1.69 -11.48 0.55
CA CYS A 210 0.97 -12.73 0.32
C CYS A 210 0.23 -13.20 1.59
N LEU A 211 0.89 -13.16 2.75
CA LEU A 211 0.26 -13.46 4.04
C LEU A 211 -0.94 -12.54 4.29
N GLY A 212 -0.80 -11.24 3.98
CA GLY A 212 -1.89 -10.28 4.07
C GLY A 212 -3.10 -10.66 3.22
N VAL A 213 -2.88 -11.06 1.96
CA VAL A 213 -3.98 -11.52 1.08
C VAL A 213 -4.70 -12.76 1.63
N PHE A 214 -3.97 -13.73 2.18
CA PHE A 214 -4.60 -14.90 2.81
C PHE A 214 -5.41 -14.53 4.06
N ILE A 215 -4.92 -13.61 4.89
CA ILE A 215 -5.65 -13.09 6.04
C ILE A 215 -6.93 -12.38 5.58
N LEU A 216 -6.84 -11.53 4.55
CA LEU A 216 -8.00 -10.85 3.97
C LEU A 216 -9.03 -11.84 3.42
N TRP A 217 -8.60 -12.86 2.70
CA TRP A 217 -9.51 -13.89 2.18
C TRP A 217 -10.21 -14.64 3.32
N LEU A 218 -9.46 -15.06 4.36
CA LEU A 218 -10.06 -15.68 5.54
C LEU A 218 -11.10 -14.75 6.20
N GLY A 219 -10.74 -13.49 6.38
CA GLY A 219 -11.63 -12.48 6.95
C GLY A 219 -12.88 -12.24 6.11
N TRP A 220 -12.79 -12.40 4.79
CA TRP A 220 -13.90 -12.21 3.85
C TRP A 220 -15.04 -13.22 4.02
N TYR A 221 -14.77 -14.40 4.57
CA TYR A 221 -15.82 -15.32 4.98
C TYR A 221 -16.67 -14.75 6.13
N GLY A 222 -16.05 -13.98 7.04
CA GLY A 222 -16.78 -13.18 8.02
C GLY A 222 -17.45 -11.97 7.39
N PHE A 223 -16.73 -11.25 6.52
CA PHE A 223 -17.21 -10.03 5.86
C PHE A 223 -18.51 -10.27 5.07
N ASN A 224 -18.51 -11.27 4.19
CA ASN A 224 -19.69 -11.64 3.42
C ASN A 224 -20.63 -12.51 4.25
N GLY A 225 -20.13 -13.43 5.08
CA GLY A 225 -20.98 -14.43 5.72
C GLY A 225 -21.72 -13.97 6.97
N ALA A 226 -21.28 -12.91 7.65
CA ALA A 226 -21.81 -12.54 8.98
C ALA A 226 -23.32 -12.32 8.99
N ALA A 227 -23.86 -11.69 7.95
CA ALA A 227 -25.29 -11.39 7.85
C ALA A 227 -26.16 -12.62 7.52
N ALA A 228 -25.58 -13.81 7.31
CA ALA A 228 -26.34 -15.03 7.06
C ALA A 228 -27.17 -15.45 8.29
N THR A 229 -28.37 -16.00 8.07
CA THR A 229 -29.33 -16.40 9.12
C THR A 229 -29.76 -17.86 8.98
N THR A 230 -29.24 -18.57 7.98
CA THR A 230 -29.43 -20.01 7.78
C THR A 230 -28.16 -20.68 7.27
N VAL A 231 -28.08 -22.01 7.40
CA VAL A 231 -26.91 -22.79 6.98
C VAL A 231 -26.78 -22.77 5.46
N SER A 232 -27.90 -22.80 4.75
CA SER A 232 -27.96 -22.74 3.29
C SER A 232 -27.45 -21.41 2.75
N GLU A 233 -27.84 -20.29 3.37
CA GLU A 233 -27.33 -18.97 3.00
C GLU A 233 -25.83 -18.88 3.25
N LEU A 234 -25.38 -19.22 4.46
CA LEU A 234 -23.97 -19.16 4.83
C LEU A 234 -23.11 -20.01 3.89
N GLY A 235 -23.55 -21.25 3.62
CA GLY A 235 -22.87 -22.15 2.70
C GLY A 235 -22.79 -21.60 1.27
N SER A 236 -23.89 -21.02 0.77
CA SER A 236 -23.91 -20.42 -0.57
C SER A 236 -22.99 -19.21 -0.68
N ILE A 237 -23.03 -18.31 0.31
CA ILE A 237 -22.17 -17.12 0.37
C ILE A 237 -20.70 -17.52 0.41
N PHE A 238 -20.35 -18.57 1.15
CA PHE A 238 -18.98 -19.08 1.19
C PHE A 238 -18.54 -19.60 -0.17
N VAL A 239 -19.41 -20.35 -0.86
CA VAL A 239 -19.12 -20.86 -2.21
C VAL A 239 -18.83 -19.73 -3.19
N THR A 240 -19.66 -18.69 -3.23
CA THR A 240 -19.46 -17.54 -4.13
C THR A 240 -18.19 -16.77 -3.76
N THR A 241 -17.95 -16.58 -2.46
CA THR A 241 -16.75 -15.94 -1.88
C THR A 241 -15.46 -16.76 -2.10
N THR A 242 -15.55 -18.06 -2.40
CA THR A 242 -14.40 -18.87 -2.81
C THR A 242 -14.18 -18.85 -4.32
N ILE A 243 -15.26 -18.97 -5.10
CA ILE A 243 -15.19 -19.11 -6.56
C ILE A 243 -14.68 -17.82 -7.21
N ALA A 244 -15.28 -16.67 -6.90
CA ALA A 244 -14.99 -15.41 -7.59
C ALA A 244 -13.50 -15.00 -7.49
N PRO A 245 -12.87 -14.93 -6.29
CA PRO A 245 -11.45 -14.63 -6.20
C PRO A 245 -10.56 -15.68 -6.87
N ALA A 246 -10.85 -16.97 -6.72
CA ALA A 246 -10.05 -18.02 -7.36
C ALA A 246 -10.02 -17.86 -8.89
N VAL A 247 -11.17 -17.57 -9.49
CA VAL A 247 -11.28 -17.32 -10.94
C VAL A 247 -10.58 -16.01 -11.32
N ALA A 248 -10.75 -14.94 -10.55
CA ALA A 248 -10.07 -13.67 -10.79
C ALA A 248 -8.54 -13.82 -10.82
N THR A 249 -7.98 -14.56 -9.86
CA THR A 249 -6.55 -14.86 -9.78
C THR A 249 -6.05 -15.65 -10.98
N VAL A 250 -6.77 -16.70 -11.41
CA VAL A 250 -6.39 -17.50 -12.58
C VAL A 250 -6.45 -16.65 -13.85
N VAL A 251 -7.48 -15.82 -14.02
CA VAL A 251 -7.61 -14.93 -15.19
C VAL A 251 -6.48 -13.91 -15.23
N ALA A 252 -6.16 -13.24 -14.11
CA ALA A 252 -5.04 -12.30 -14.06
C ALA A 252 -3.69 -12.98 -14.31
N MET A 253 -3.50 -14.19 -13.79
CA MET A 253 -2.31 -15.01 -14.05
C MET A 253 -2.16 -15.29 -15.56
N ILE A 254 -3.22 -15.73 -16.23
CA ILE A 254 -3.19 -15.99 -17.68
C ILE A 254 -2.90 -14.70 -18.45
N ILE A 255 -3.57 -13.60 -18.12
CA ILE A 255 -3.37 -12.30 -18.80
C ILE A 255 -1.91 -11.84 -18.65
N THR A 256 -1.36 -11.90 -17.44
CA THR A 256 0.03 -11.50 -17.20
C THR A 256 1.02 -12.43 -17.88
N TRP A 257 0.74 -13.73 -17.92
CA TRP A 257 1.55 -14.70 -18.65
C TRP A 257 1.58 -14.42 -20.16
N VAL A 258 0.42 -14.19 -20.77
CA VAL A 258 0.31 -13.90 -22.21
C VAL A 258 0.97 -12.57 -22.54
N LYS A 259 0.77 -11.53 -21.71
CA LYS A 259 1.26 -10.18 -21.98
C LYS A 259 2.75 -9.99 -21.69
N TYR A 260 3.27 -10.63 -20.65
CA TYR A 260 4.63 -10.41 -20.14
C TYR A 260 5.54 -11.64 -20.22
N GLY A 261 5.04 -12.77 -20.73
CA GLY A 261 5.79 -14.03 -20.86
C GLY A 261 5.95 -14.83 -19.57
N LYS A 262 5.42 -14.33 -18.43
CA LYS A 262 5.51 -14.95 -17.10
C LYS A 262 4.38 -14.47 -16.20
N PRO A 263 3.95 -15.27 -15.21
CA PRO A 263 2.93 -14.85 -14.26
C PRO A 263 3.47 -13.76 -13.32
N ASP A 264 2.66 -12.75 -13.03
CA ASP A 264 2.99 -11.70 -12.06
C ASP A 264 2.39 -12.01 -10.68
N VAL A 265 3.25 -12.20 -9.68
CA VAL A 265 2.84 -12.56 -8.32
C VAL A 265 1.99 -11.47 -7.68
N SER A 266 2.44 -10.21 -7.73
CA SER A 266 1.73 -9.08 -7.10
C SER A 266 0.36 -8.85 -7.74
N MET A 267 0.27 -9.00 -9.06
CA MET A 267 -0.98 -8.86 -9.78
C MET A 267 -1.95 -10.00 -9.48
N CYS A 268 -1.47 -11.24 -9.36
CA CYS A 268 -2.30 -12.37 -8.93
C CYS A 268 -2.84 -12.17 -7.51
N LEU A 269 -2.02 -11.66 -6.59
CA LEU A 269 -2.42 -11.32 -5.23
C LEU A 269 -3.52 -10.24 -5.22
N ASN A 270 -3.35 -9.16 -5.98
CA ASN A 270 -4.37 -8.14 -6.15
C ASN A 270 -5.63 -8.65 -6.86
N ALA A 271 -5.50 -9.60 -7.78
CA ALA A 271 -6.63 -10.22 -8.45
C ALA A 271 -7.49 -11.08 -7.51
N SER A 272 -6.87 -11.78 -6.55
CA SER A 272 -7.61 -12.44 -5.48
C SER A 272 -8.48 -11.43 -4.72
N LEU A 273 -7.90 -10.29 -4.32
CA LEU A 273 -8.64 -9.24 -3.62
C LEU A 273 -9.72 -8.59 -4.51
N ALA A 274 -9.44 -8.37 -5.79
CA ALA A 274 -10.41 -7.83 -6.74
C ALA A 274 -11.64 -8.73 -6.90
N GLY A 275 -11.46 -10.05 -6.98
CA GLY A 275 -12.57 -10.99 -7.04
C GLY A 275 -13.37 -11.05 -5.73
N LEU A 276 -12.70 -10.93 -4.57
CA LEU A 276 -13.37 -10.79 -3.27
C LEU A 276 -14.22 -9.51 -3.23
N VAL A 277 -13.68 -8.37 -3.63
CA VAL A 277 -14.41 -7.09 -3.70
C VAL A 277 -15.61 -7.15 -4.64
N ALA A 278 -15.44 -7.77 -5.82
CA ALA A 278 -16.49 -7.84 -6.83
C ALA A 278 -17.67 -8.73 -6.39
N ILE A 279 -17.41 -9.77 -5.59
CA ILE A 279 -18.47 -10.67 -5.13
C ILE A 279 -19.17 -10.17 -3.87
N THR A 280 -18.60 -9.19 -3.15
CA THR A 280 -19.15 -8.67 -1.87
C THR A 280 -20.64 -8.28 -1.94
N ALA A 281 -21.05 -7.43 -2.89
CA ALA A 281 -22.45 -7.01 -3.05
C ALA A 281 -23.39 -8.15 -3.47
N PRO A 282 -23.04 -9.00 -4.46
CA PRO A 282 -23.93 -10.06 -4.94
C PRO A 282 -23.77 -11.43 -4.24
N CYS A 283 -22.89 -11.59 -3.25
CA CYS A 283 -22.47 -12.92 -2.74
C CYS A 283 -23.61 -13.82 -2.27
N ASP A 284 -24.72 -13.24 -1.80
CA ASP A 284 -25.90 -13.90 -1.27
C ASP A 284 -26.97 -14.15 -2.35
N VAL A 285 -26.99 -13.35 -3.41
CA VAL A 285 -27.97 -13.41 -4.52
C VAL A 285 -27.43 -13.99 -5.83
N CYS A 286 -26.16 -14.41 -5.90
CA CYS A 286 -25.59 -15.03 -7.11
C CYS A 286 -25.37 -16.54 -6.96
N ASP A 287 -25.46 -17.26 -8.07
CA ASP A 287 -25.08 -18.68 -8.15
C ASP A 287 -23.59 -18.87 -8.51
N ALA A 288 -23.14 -20.12 -8.58
CA ALA A 288 -21.75 -20.44 -8.93
C ALA A 288 -21.35 -19.93 -10.33
N PHE A 289 -22.27 -19.92 -11.31
CA PHE A 289 -21.96 -19.42 -12.65
C PHE A 289 -21.79 -17.90 -12.64
N GLY A 290 -22.69 -17.18 -11.97
CA GLY A 290 -22.55 -15.76 -11.71
C GLY A 290 -21.22 -15.42 -11.04
N ALA A 291 -20.86 -16.14 -9.98
CA ALA A 291 -19.58 -15.94 -9.28
C ALA A 291 -18.36 -16.16 -10.18
N ILE A 292 -18.37 -17.16 -11.08
CA ILE A 292 -17.30 -17.38 -12.07
C ILE A 292 -17.17 -16.16 -12.99
N VAL A 293 -18.27 -15.68 -13.56
CA VAL A 293 -18.22 -14.56 -14.51
C VAL A 293 -17.80 -13.27 -13.81
N ILE A 294 -18.33 -13.02 -12.61
CA ILE A 294 -17.95 -11.87 -11.78
C ILE A 294 -16.45 -11.89 -11.50
N GLY A 295 -15.92 -13.03 -11.05
CA GLY A 295 -14.49 -13.22 -10.81
C GLY A 295 -13.64 -13.03 -12.07
N ALA A 296 -14.06 -13.60 -13.20
CA ALA A 296 -13.33 -13.49 -14.47
C ALA A 296 -13.20 -12.03 -14.93
N VAL A 297 -14.29 -11.26 -14.87
CA VAL A 297 -14.26 -9.83 -15.19
C VAL A 297 -13.41 -9.06 -14.18
N ALA A 298 -13.47 -9.41 -12.89
CA ALA A 298 -12.65 -8.76 -11.87
C ALA A 298 -11.13 -8.93 -12.11
N GLY A 299 -10.72 -10.15 -12.49
CA GLY A 299 -9.34 -10.45 -12.88
C GLY A 299 -8.85 -9.65 -14.10
N VAL A 300 -9.74 -9.33 -15.04
CA VAL A 300 -9.42 -8.43 -16.16
C VAL A 300 -9.33 -6.98 -15.69
N LEU A 301 -10.32 -6.53 -14.92
CA LEU A 301 -10.46 -5.14 -14.47
C LEU A 301 -9.30 -4.69 -13.60
N VAL A 302 -8.76 -5.55 -12.73
CA VAL A 302 -7.63 -5.17 -11.88
C VAL A 302 -6.36 -4.91 -12.70
N VAL A 303 -6.06 -5.77 -13.69
CA VAL A 303 -4.89 -5.59 -14.58
C VAL A 303 -5.06 -4.34 -15.44
N PHE A 304 -6.27 -4.14 -15.97
CA PHE A 304 -6.61 -2.95 -16.73
C PHE A 304 -6.55 -1.67 -15.89
N GLY A 305 -7.06 -1.71 -14.65
CA GLY A 305 -7.11 -0.59 -13.74
C GLY A 305 -5.72 -0.06 -13.37
N VAL A 306 -4.81 -0.95 -13.01
CA VAL A 306 -3.40 -0.57 -12.74
C VAL A 306 -2.77 0.05 -13.98
N TRP A 307 -2.97 -0.54 -15.17
CA TRP A 307 -2.48 0.04 -16.42
C TRP A 307 -3.08 1.41 -16.72
N LEU A 308 -4.39 1.60 -16.51
CA LEU A 308 -5.10 2.85 -16.72
C LEU A 308 -4.54 3.96 -15.81
N LEU A 309 -4.36 3.65 -14.52
CA LEU A 309 -3.81 4.60 -13.55
C LEU A 309 -2.38 5.00 -13.87
N ASP A 310 -1.52 4.02 -14.18
CA ASP A 310 -0.10 4.27 -14.42
C ASP A 310 0.16 4.95 -15.77
N TYR A 311 -0.41 4.43 -16.87
CA TYR A 311 -0.03 4.82 -18.23
C TYR A 311 -0.95 5.87 -18.87
N LYS A 312 -2.12 6.13 -18.31
CA LYS A 312 -3.10 7.07 -18.88
C LYS A 312 -3.42 8.21 -17.94
N LEU A 313 -3.76 7.90 -16.69
CA LEU A 313 -4.17 8.91 -15.71
C LEU A 313 -2.97 9.50 -14.93
N HIS A 314 -1.84 8.79 -14.92
CA HIS A 314 -0.64 9.13 -14.15
C HIS A 314 -0.95 9.37 -12.66
N ILE A 315 -1.80 8.51 -12.10
CA ILE A 315 -2.14 8.49 -10.68
C ILE A 315 -1.38 7.33 -10.06
N ASP A 316 -0.52 7.64 -9.09
CA ASP A 316 0.33 6.65 -8.44
C ASP A 316 -0.37 6.04 -7.23
N ASP A 317 -0.67 4.76 -7.35
CA ASP A 317 -1.28 3.92 -6.33
C ASP A 317 -0.28 2.79 -5.96
N PRO A 318 0.41 2.90 -4.81
CA PRO A 318 1.46 1.97 -4.40
C PRO A 318 1.04 0.51 -4.31
N VAL A 319 -0.19 0.23 -3.91
CA VAL A 319 -0.65 -1.14 -3.64
C VAL A 319 -1.68 -1.64 -4.66
N GLY A 320 -2.22 -0.74 -5.50
CA GLY A 320 -3.30 -1.06 -6.44
C GLY A 320 -4.69 -0.99 -5.81
N ALA A 321 -4.85 -0.27 -4.69
CA ALA A 321 -6.11 -0.15 -3.96
C ALA A 321 -7.26 0.39 -4.82
N VAL A 322 -7.01 1.34 -5.72
CA VAL A 322 -8.02 1.89 -6.62
C VAL A 322 -8.50 0.83 -7.62
N ALA A 323 -7.58 0.05 -8.20
CA ALA A 323 -7.94 -1.00 -9.14
C ALA A 323 -8.71 -2.13 -8.43
N VAL A 324 -8.28 -2.52 -7.23
CA VAL A 324 -8.93 -3.54 -6.41
C VAL A 324 -10.29 -3.08 -5.90
N HIS A 325 -10.39 -1.90 -5.31
CA HIS A 325 -11.60 -1.49 -4.58
C HIS A 325 -12.55 -0.60 -5.41
N CYS A 326 -12.05 0.40 -6.14
CA CYS A 326 -12.90 1.31 -6.90
C CYS A 326 -13.53 0.59 -8.10
N LEU A 327 -12.70 0.05 -8.99
CA LEU A 327 -13.18 -0.57 -10.23
C LEU A 327 -14.00 -1.84 -9.97
N ASN A 328 -13.54 -2.69 -9.05
CA ASN A 328 -14.26 -3.92 -8.74
C ASN A 328 -15.44 -3.70 -7.78
N GLY A 329 -15.44 -2.64 -6.97
CA GLY A 329 -16.62 -2.21 -6.21
C GLY A 329 -17.74 -1.76 -7.13
N ILE A 330 -17.42 -0.94 -8.15
CA ILE A 330 -18.33 -0.58 -9.24
C ILE A 330 -18.84 -1.84 -9.95
N TRP A 331 -17.94 -2.74 -10.34
CA TRP A 331 -18.32 -3.96 -11.04
C TRP A 331 -19.23 -4.86 -10.20
N GLY A 332 -18.92 -5.09 -8.92
CA GLY A 332 -19.75 -5.90 -8.02
C GLY A 332 -21.15 -5.31 -7.85
N THR A 333 -21.24 -3.99 -7.71
CA THR A 333 -22.53 -3.28 -7.60
C THR A 333 -23.37 -3.44 -8.87
N ILE A 334 -22.76 -3.35 -10.05
CA ILE A 334 -23.44 -3.61 -11.33
C ILE A 334 -23.82 -5.09 -11.47
N ALA A 335 -22.95 -6.00 -11.01
CA ALA A 335 -23.13 -7.43 -11.13
C ALA A 335 -24.37 -7.94 -10.40
N VAL A 336 -24.78 -7.32 -9.28
CA VAL A 336 -26.08 -7.59 -8.63
C VAL A 336 -27.23 -7.47 -9.65
N GLY A 337 -27.27 -6.34 -10.38
CA GLY A 337 -28.31 -6.08 -11.38
C GLY A 337 -28.28 -7.00 -12.61
N LEU A 338 -27.18 -7.72 -12.81
CA LEU A 338 -27.00 -8.65 -13.93
C LEU A 338 -27.27 -10.10 -13.52
N PHE A 339 -26.74 -10.52 -12.36
CA PHE A 339 -26.61 -11.93 -11.95
C PHE A 339 -27.44 -12.34 -10.74
N ALA A 340 -28.21 -11.43 -10.11
CA ALA A 340 -29.08 -11.83 -9.00
C ALA A 340 -30.10 -12.89 -9.46
N THR A 341 -30.26 -13.97 -8.68
CA THR A 341 -31.07 -15.13 -9.07
C THR A 341 -31.78 -15.75 -7.87
N ASP A 342 -33.01 -16.23 -8.08
CA ASP A 342 -33.82 -16.92 -7.07
C ASP A 342 -33.38 -18.36 -6.81
N THR A 343 -32.36 -18.84 -7.52
CA THR A 343 -31.69 -20.10 -7.20
C THR A 343 -30.74 -19.95 -6.00
N ALA A 344 -30.33 -18.72 -5.66
CA ALA A 344 -29.48 -18.46 -4.51
C ALA A 344 -30.31 -18.50 -3.21
N PRO A 345 -29.88 -19.22 -2.15
CA PRO A 345 -30.67 -19.39 -0.94
C PRO A 345 -31.06 -18.08 -0.22
N ALA A 346 -30.21 -17.05 -0.27
CA ALA A 346 -30.47 -15.78 0.43
C ALA A 346 -31.36 -14.82 -0.35
N PHE A 347 -31.56 -15.06 -1.66
CA PHE A 347 -32.51 -14.31 -2.48
C PHE A 347 -33.93 -14.35 -1.88
N ALA A 348 -34.22 -15.38 -1.07
CA ALA A 348 -35.47 -15.57 -0.34
C ALA A 348 -35.75 -14.52 0.77
N ARG A 349 -34.82 -13.61 1.10
CA ARG A 349 -35.03 -12.54 2.11
C ARG A 349 -35.94 -11.40 1.67
N GLY A 350 -36.40 -11.40 0.42
CA GLY A 350 -37.56 -10.62 0.01
C GLY A 350 -37.38 -9.93 -1.34
N ILE A 351 -38.26 -10.27 -2.28
CA ILE A 351 -38.65 -9.36 -3.35
C ILE A 351 -39.61 -8.35 -2.71
N GLY A 352 -39.19 -7.09 -2.58
CA GLY A 352 -40.06 -6.02 -2.11
C GLY A 352 -41.06 -5.62 -3.21
N ASP A 353 -42.37 -5.77 -2.94
CA ASP A 353 -43.47 -5.24 -3.76
C ASP A 353 -43.65 -3.72 -3.63
N GLY A 354 -42.84 -3.09 -2.78
CA GLY A 354 -42.85 -1.67 -2.47
C GLY A 354 -43.59 -1.29 -1.19
N VAL A 355 -44.01 -2.26 -0.36
CA VAL A 355 -44.88 -2.03 0.80
C VAL A 355 -44.23 -2.40 2.15
N THR A 356 -43.14 -3.17 2.19
CA THR A 356 -42.44 -3.49 3.46
C THR A 356 -40.93 -3.51 3.25
N TYR A 357 -40.25 -2.42 3.60
CA TYR A 357 -38.82 -2.22 3.36
C TYR A 357 -37.95 -2.52 4.60
N GLY A 358 -36.75 -3.07 4.37
CA GLY A 358 -35.71 -3.37 5.36
C GLY A 358 -34.32 -3.49 4.69
N ALA A 359 -33.25 -3.63 5.48
CA ALA A 359 -31.89 -3.77 4.94
C ALA A 359 -31.72 -5.01 4.04
N ASN A 360 -30.92 -4.87 2.97
CA ASN A 360 -30.55 -5.94 2.04
C ASN A 360 -31.71 -6.59 1.24
N GLN A 361 -32.82 -5.88 1.03
CA GLN A 361 -33.86 -6.33 0.08
C GLN A 361 -33.42 -6.18 -1.38
N ILE A 362 -34.10 -6.92 -2.27
CA ILE A 362 -33.88 -6.84 -3.72
C ILE A 362 -35.21 -6.61 -4.45
N ALA A 363 -35.20 -5.80 -5.51
CA ALA A 363 -36.43 -5.40 -6.19
C ALA A 363 -36.85 -6.33 -7.35
N ALA A 364 -35.90 -7.09 -7.91
CA ALA A 364 -36.11 -8.09 -8.95
C ALA A 364 -34.86 -8.98 -9.13
N LYS A 365 -34.99 -10.08 -9.89
CA LYS A 365 -33.84 -10.83 -10.41
C LYS A 365 -32.95 -9.94 -11.28
N GLY A 366 -31.73 -10.40 -11.53
CA GLY A 366 -30.81 -9.79 -12.48
C GLY A 366 -31.28 -9.93 -13.92
N LEU A 367 -30.75 -9.06 -14.78
CA LEU A 367 -31.09 -9.00 -16.21
C LEU A 367 -30.88 -10.35 -16.92
N PHE A 368 -29.79 -11.06 -16.62
CA PHE A 368 -29.48 -12.34 -17.27
C PHE A 368 -30.30 -13.52 -16.74
N TYR A 369 -31.03 -13.33 -15.64
CA TYR A 369 -31.94 -14.32 -15.05
C TYR A 369 -33.41 -13.92 -15.24
N GLY A 370 -33.70 -13.05 -16.21
CA GLY A 370 -35.06 -12.70 -16.63
C GLY A 370 -35.76 -11.64 -15.78
N GLY A 371 -35.05 -10.93 -14.90
CA GLY A 371 -35.64 -9.87 -14.06
C GLY A 371 -35.82 -8.50 -14.76
N GLY A 372 -35.42 -8.38 -16.02
CA GLY A 372 -35.49 -7.13 -16.79
C GLY A 372 -34.51 -6.06 -16.28
N PHE A 373 -34.78 -4.79 -16.61
CA PHE A 373 -33.88 -3.67 -16.28
C PHE A 373 -34.14 -3.04 -14.90
N LYS A 374 -35.14 -3.51 -14.13
CA LYS A 374 -35.54 -2.87 -12.85
C LYS A 374 -34.41 -2.89 -11.83
N GLN A 375 -33.89 -4.08 -11.49
CA GLN A 375 -32.81 -4.19 -10.50
C GLN A 375 -31.55 -3.47 -10.98
N LEU A 376 -31.18 -3.66 -12.25
CA LEU A 376 -30.01 -2.98 -12.83
C LEU A 376 -30.12 -1.46 -12.78
N GLY A 377 -31.30 -0.89 -13.08
CA GLY A 377 -31.56 0.54 -12.96
C GLY A 377 -31.41 1.05 -11.53
N ILE A 378 -31.91 0.30 -10.54
CA ILE A 378 -31.76 0.64 -9.11
C ILE A 378 -30.28 0.60 -8.70
N GLN A 379 -29.52 -0.41 -9.13
CA GLN A 379 -28.08 -0.48 -8.88
C GLN A 379 -27.36 0.77 -9.42
N PHE A 380 -27.70 1.24 -10.62
CA PHE A 380 -27.12 2.47 -11.18
C PHE A 380 -27.50 3.73 -10.40
N VAL A 381 -28.74 3.83 -9.91
CA VAL A 381 -29.18 4.97 -9.08
C VAL A 381 -28.42 5.01 -7.75
N GLY A 382 -28.36 3.87 -7.04
CA GLY A 382 -27.63 3.78 -5.77
C GLY A 382 -26.14 4.05 -5.93
N MET A 383 -25.52 3.39 -6.91
CA MET A 383 -24.11 3.61 -7.26
C MET A 383 -23.83 5.08 -7.60
N GLY A 384 -24.67 5.71 -8.42
CA GLY A 384 -24.52 7.12 -8.80
C GLY A 384 -24.64 8.07 -7.61
N ALA A 385 -25.59 7.82 -6.70
CA ALA A 385 -25.76 8.63 -5.50
C ALA A 385 -24.57 8.50 -4.54
N THR A 386 -24.10 7.28 -4.29
CA THR A 386 -22.91 7.03 -3.45
C THR A 386 -21.66 7.64 -4.09
N ILE A 387 -21.43 7.48 -5.40
CA ILE A 387 -20.31 8.12 -6.11
C ILE A 387 -20.33 9.64 -5.91
N LEU A 388 -21.49 10.27 -6.13
CA LEU A 388 -21.62 11.73 -6.02
C LEU A 388 -21.32 12.20 -4.59
N TRP A 389 -21.93 11.55 -3.60
CA TRP A 389 -21.73 11.85 -2.19
C TRP A 389 -20.26 11.72 -1.79
N THR A 390 -19.66 10.57 -2.05
CA THR A 390 -18.27 10.29 -1.69
C THR A 390 -17.32 11.23 -2.40
N ALA A 391 -17.46 11.42 -3.72
CA ALA A 391 -16.56 12.27 -4.49
C ALA A 391 -16.58 13.73 -4.04
N VAL A 392 -17.77 14.28 -3.77
CA VAL A 392 -17.93 15.66 -3.29
C VAL A 392 -17.34 15.82 -1.90
N THR A 393 -17.76 14.98 -0.95
CA THR A 393 -17.37 15.11 0.46
C THR A 393 -15.87 14.87 0.67
N ILE A 394 -15.30 13.84 0.05
CA ILE A 394 -13.87 13.55 0.19
C ILE A 394 -12.99 14.60 -0.50
N THR A 395 -13.42 15.15 -1.64
CA THR A 395 -12.70 16.25 -2.30
C THR A 395 -12.65 17.47 -1.39
N ILE A 396 -13.77 17.84 -0.79
CA ILE A 396 -13.83 18.95 0.18
C ILE A 396 -12.91 18.64 1.38
N ALA A 397 -12.99 17.44 1.94
CA ALA A 397 -12.16 17.03 3.07
C ALA A 397 -10.65 17.14 2.76
N PHE A 398 -10.19 16.57 1.64
CA PHE A 398 -8.78 16.63 1.26
C PHE A 398 -8.31 18.05 0.95
N LEU A 399 -9.13 18.89 0.31
CA LEU A 399 -8.78 20.30 0.07
C LEU A 399 -8.64 21.09 1.36
N LEU A 400 -9.53 20.86 2.34
CA LEU A 400 -9.44 21.47 3.67
C LEU A 400 -8.20 20.98 4.43
N ILE A 401 -7.94 19.68 4.45
CA ILE A 401 -6.74 19.11 5.08
C ILE A 401 -5.47 19.67 4.44
N LYS A 402 -5.43 19.72 3.10
CA LYS A 402 -4.29 20.29 2.35
C LYS A 402 -4.06 21.76 2.71
N LYS A 403 -5.11 22.53 2.99
CA LYS A 403 -5.02 23.94 3.39
C LYS A 403 -4.57 24.13 4.85
N ILE A 404 -5.01 23.26 5.77
CA ILE A 404 -4.80 23.43 7.22
C ILE A 404 -3.50 22.74 7.69
N PHE A 405 -3.29 21.48 7.30
CA PHE A 405 -2.18 20.64 7.78
C PHE A 405 -1.12 20.37 6.70
N GLY A 406 -1.50 20.52 5.44
CA GLY A 406 -0.74 20.02 4.29
C GLY A 406 -0.97 18.52 4.10
N LEU A 407 -1.10 18.04 2.86
CA LEU A 407 -1.44 16.63 2.59
C LEU A 407 -0.20 15.75 2.38
N ARG A 408 0.82 16.30 1.72
CA ARG A 408 2.06 15.61 1.36
C ARG A 408 3.20 16.03 2.30
N VAL A 409 4.08 15.09 2.62
CA VAL A 409 5.36 15.40 3.29
C VAL A 409 6.29 16.19 2.37
N SER A 410 7.39 16.72 2.93
CA SER A 410 8.43 17.35 2.13
C SER A 410 9.14 16.35 1.21
N GLU A 411 9.80 16.86 0.17
CA GLU A 411 10.59 16.04 -0.75
C GLU A 411 11.69 15.26 -0.02
N GLU A 412 12.35 15.89 0.96
CA GLU A 412 13.37 15.24 1.79
C GLU A 412 12.79 14.08 2.61
N GLU A 413 11.68 14.29 3.32
CA GLU A 413 11.03 13.25 4.13
C GLU A 413 10.57 12.06 3.27
N GLU A 414 10.03 12.30 2.07
CA GLU A 414 9.63 11.23 1.15
C GLU A 414 10.83 10.42 0.63
N ILE A 415 11.95 11.11 0.43
CA ILE A 415 13.21 10.54 -0.05
C ILE A 415 13.90 9.73 1.06
N VAL A 416 13.92 10.22 2.29
CA VAL A 416 14.51 9.53 3.46
C VAL A 416 13.64 8.36 3.92
N GLY A 417 12.32 8.56 3.99
CA GLY A 417 11.36 7.57 4.49
C GLY A 417 10.60 8.08 5.72
N LEU A 418 9.30 7.74 5.79
CA LEU A 418 8.42 8.25 6.83
C LEU A 418 8.63 7.59 8.20
N ASP A 419 9.28 6.42 8.25
CA ASP A 419 9.55 5.73 9.51
C ASP A 419 10.47 6.59 10.41
N SER A 420 11.59 7.07 9.87
CA SER A 420 12.52 7.92 10.61
C SER A 420 11.96 9.31 10.84
N CYS A 421 11.34 9.91 9.81
CA CYS A 421 10.95 11.32 9.85
C CYS A 421 9.68 11.59 10.68
N GLU A 422 8.68 10.71 10.64
CA GLU A 422 7.42 10.92 11.37
C GLU A 422 7.33 10.13 12.68
N HIS A 423 8.02 8.99 12.78
CA HIS A 423 7.92 8.09 13.95
C HIS A 423 9.20 7.97 14.76
N GLY A 424 10.29 8.62 14.33
CA GLY A 424 11.61 8.44 14.96
C GLY A 424 12.06 6.99 14.97
N LEU A 425 11.59 6.19 14.00
CA LEU A 425 11.86 4.76 13.88
C LEU A 425 12.96 4.56 12.82
N PRO A 426 14.21 4.23 13.20
CA PRO A 426 15.29 4.08 12.24
C PRO A 426 15.04 2.95 11.23
N SER A 427 14.37 1.88 11.67
CA SER A 427 13.91 0.78 10.82
C SER A 427 12.81 0.01 11.53
N ALA A 428 11.76 -0.39 10.79
CA ALA A 428 10.78 -1.36 11.26
C ALA A 428 11.35 -2.79 11.37
N TYR A 429 12.60 -3.01 10.97
CA TYR A 429 13.28 -4.31 10.90
C TYR A 429 14.54 -4.31 11.76
N ALA A 430 14.36 -4.17 13.07
CA ALA A 430 15.49 -4.17 14.01
C ALA A 430 16.39 -5.40 13.78
N GLY A 431 17.69 -5.16 13.58
CA GLY A 431 18.69 -6.20 13.31
C GLY A 431 18.84 -6.61 11.84
N PHE A 432 17.97 -6.13 10.94
CA PHE A 432 18.14 -6.29 9.49
C PHE A 432 18.61 -4.98 8.87
N SER A 433 19.70 -5.02 8.10
CA SER A 433 20.06 -3.92 7.21
C SER A 433 19.18 -4.02 5.98
N ILE A 434 18.03 -3.32 6.00
CA ILE A 434 17.20 -3.21 4.81
C ILE A 434 17.68 -2.03 4.00
N VAL A 435 18.15 -2.33 2.81
CA VAL A 435 18.68 -1.36 1.87
C VAL A 435 17.61 -1.11 0.84
N ASP A 436 17.08 0.12 0.82
CA ASP A 436 16.29 0.57 -0.32
C ASP A 436 17.24 0.76 -1.51
N VAL A 437 16.97 0.07 -2.63
CA VAL A 437 17.77 0.19 -3.87
C VAL A 437 17.61 1.60 -4.47
N SER A 438 16.63 2.40 -4.01
CA SER A 438 16.55 3.83 -4.30
C SER A 438 17.43 4.66 -3.37
N ASN A 439 18.73 4.67 -3.67
CA ASN A 439 19.65 5.80 -3.68
C ASN A 439 19.55 7.00 -2.68
N THR A 440 18.99 6.89 -1.48
CA THR A 440 18.99 8.01 -0.53
C THR A 440 19.04 7.59 0.93
N MET A 441 20.26 7.56 1.45
CA MET A 441 20.55 7.78 2.87
C MET A 441 21.29 9.12 2.96
N THR A 442 20.57 10.21 3.18
CA THR A 442 21.16 11.49 3.60
C THR A 442 21.46 11.38 5.10
N MET A 443 22.72 11.59 5.46
CA MET A 443 23.12 11.76 6.85
C MET A 443 22.99 13.25 7.18
N ASP A 444 22.38 13.59 8.31
CA ASP A 444 22.37 14.97 8.80
C ASP A 444 23.78 15.51 8.97
N VAL A 445 23.95 16.76 8.56
CA VAL A 445 25.22 17.50 8.66
C VAL A 445 25.47 17.78 10.13
N ASN A 446 26.49 17.14 10.72
CA ASN A 446 26.97 17.52 12.03
C ASN A 446 27.73 18.85 11.91
N GLU A 447 27.18 19.92 12.49
CA GLU A 447 27.77 21.27 12.54
C GLU A 447 29.22 21.28 13.05
N ASN A 448 29.61 20.29 13.87
CA ASN A 448 30.97 20.15 14.37
C ASN A 448 31.96 19.53 13.36
N THR A 449 31.52 19.22 12.13
CA THR A 449 32.33 18.54 11.11
C THR A 449 32.31 19.21 9.74
N ASP A 450 31.74 20.42 9.64
CA ASP A 450 31.69 21.23 8.44
C ASP A 450 32.97 22.07 8.24
N LEU A 451 33.66 21.87 7.12
CA LEU A 451 34.85 22.64 6.74
C LEU A 451 34.53 23.83 5.81
N GLY A 452 33.24 24.08 5.50
CA GLY A 452 32.74 25.35 4.94
C GLY A 452 32.83 25.52 3.42
N VAL A 453 33.32 24.54 2.65
CA VAL A 453 33.36 24.58 1.17
C VAL A 453 33.17 23.18 0.57
N ALA A 454 32.02 22.92 -0.06
CA ALA A 454 31.68 21.62 -0.66
C ALA A 454 32.29 21.37 -2.07
N ASP A 455 32.93 22.39 -2.67
CA ASP A 455 33.52 22.33 -4.01
C ASP A 455 35.05 22.11 -3.89
N TYR A 456 35.52 20.90 -4.28
CA TYR A 456 36.93 20.50 -4.15
C TYR A 456 37.88 21.45 -4.89
N ASP A 457 37.51 21.93 -6.07
CA ASP A 457 38.39 22.76 -6.89
C ASP A 457 38.50 24.19 -6.30
N LYS A 458 37.53 24.63 -5.51
CA LYS A 458 37.50 25.94 -4.83
C LYS A 458 37.98 25.91 -3.38
N ALA A 459 38.19 24.74 -2.80
CA ALA A 459 38.73 24.60 -1.45
C ALA A 459 40.21 25.02 -1.39
N SER A 460 40.60 25.72 -0.31
CA SER A 460 42.00 26.12 -0.10
C SER A 460 42.91 24.91 0.11
N ASP A 461 44.20 25.04 -0.20
CA ASP A 461 45.18 23.96 0.02
C ASP A 461 45.26 23.55 1.49
N THR A 462 44.99 24.47 2.41
CA THR A 462 44.89 24.18 3.85
C THR A 462 43.70 23.26 4.14
N LEU A 463 42.52 23.54 3.58
CA LEU A 463 41.28 22.74 3.74
C LEU A 463 41.39 21.34 3.08
N LYS A 464 42.10 21.25 1.95
CA LYS A 464 42.42 19.97 1.29
C LYS A 464 43.35 19.08 2.13
N ASN A 465 44.22 19.69 2.95
CA ASN A 465 45.26 19.03 3.74
C ASN A 465 44.90 18.80 5.23
N VAL A 466 43.69 19.16 5.69
CA VAL A 466 43.22 18.87 7.07
C VAL A 466 42.94 17.38 7.29
N ALA A 467 42.76 16.59 6.22
CA ALA A 467 42.69 15.14 6.31
C ALA A 467 44.06 14.56 6.70
N VAL A 468 44.07 13.71 7.74
CA VAL A 468 45.24 13.04 8.35
C VAL A 468 46.39 12.81 7.35
N LYS A 469 47.57 13.40 7.63
CA LYS A 469 48.79 13.18 6.83
C LYS A 469 49.06 11.68 6.71
N VAL A 470 48.84 11.14 5.51
CA VAL A 470 49.22 9.78 5.15
C VAL A 470 50.75 9.75 5.13
N ALA A 471 51.35 8.86 5.92
CA ALA A 471 52.77 8.59 5.79
C ALA A 471 53.04 8.10 4.36
N GLU A 472 53.93 8.77 3.64
CA GLU A 472 54.41 8.31 2.34
C GLU A 472 55.24 7.04 2.55
N ALA A 473 54.58 5.89 2.58
CA ALA A 473 55.25 4.63 2.34
C ALA A 473 55.32 4.45 0.81
N PRO A 474 56.51 4.20 0.23
CA PRO A 474 56.61 3.92 -1.19
C PRO A 474 55.77 2.68 -1.50
N VAL A 475 54.78 2.83 -2.39
CA VAL A 475 54.08 1.70 -2.97
C VAL A 475 55.12 0.93 -3.78
N THR A 476 55.56 -0.21 -3.28
CA THR A 476 56.40 -1.12 -4.05
C THR A 476 55.66 -1.48 -5.33
N ALA A 477 56.25 -1.17 -6.48
CA ALA A 477 55.69 -1.52 -7.77
C ALA A 477 55.40 -3.03 -7.79
N SER A 478 54.14 -3.41 -8.00
CA SER A 478 53.80 -4.82 -8.17
C SER A 478 54.44 -5.30 -9.47
N PRO A 479 55.06 -6.49 -9.51
CA PRO A 479 55.59 -7.07 -10.75
C PRO A 479 54.53 -7.22 -11.85
N SER A 480 53.26 -7.34 -11.49
CA SER A 480 52.15 -7.53 -12.44
C SER A 480 51.66 -6.23 -13.09
N GLY A 481 51.90 -5.07 -12.47
CA GLY A 481 51.29 -3.80 -12.87
C GLY A 481 49.77 -3.71 -12.67
N ILE A 482 49.18 -4.64 -11.90
CA ILE A 482 47.73 -4.70 -11.63
C ILE A 482 47.47 -4.31 -10.18
N TYR A 483 46.45 -3.46 -9.98
CA TYR A 483 46.10 -2.93 -8.66
C TYR A 483 44.61 -3.07 -8.38
N LYS A 484 44.29 -3.46 -7.15
CA LYS A 484 42.93 -3.42 -6.60
C LYS A 484 42.79 -2.17 -5.75
N VAL A 485 41.88 -1.29 -6.14
CA VAL A 485 41.52 -0.08 -5.38
C VAL A 485 40.21 -0.34 -4.65
N VAL A 486 40.25 -0.24 -3.32
CA VAL A 486 39.08 -0.37 -2.44
C VAL A 486 38.72 1.01 -1.91
N ILE A 487 37.53 1.49 -2.22
CA ILE A 487 37.03 2.82 -1.88
C ILE A 487 35.87 2.64 -0.91
N ILE A 488 36.03 3.09 0.33
CA ILE A 488 34.96 3.14 1.32
C ILE A 488 34.44 4.56 1.40
N ALA A 489 33.15 4.80 1.17
CA ALA A 489 32.56 6.13 1.11
C ALA A 489 31.14 6.20 1.67
N LYS A 490 30.56 7.41 1.73
CA LYS A 490 29.13 7.61 2.03
C LYS A 490 28.27 7.00 0.91
N LEU A 491 27.20 6.28 1.27
CA LEU A 491 26.32 5.62 0.29
C LEU A 491 25.73 6.61 -0.73
N ALA A 492 25.30 7.79 -0.30
CA ALA A 492 24.73 8.83 -1.17
C ALA A 492 25.68 9.34 -2.27
N ARG A 493 27.01 9.09 -2.15
CA ARG A 493 28.00 9.49 -3.15
C ARG A 493 28.30 8.37 -4.15
N PHE A 494 27.66 7.21 -4.03
CA PHE A 494 27.95 6.07 -4.90
C PHE A 494 27.70 6.36 -6.38
N GLU A 495 26.56 6.93 -6.76
CA GLU A 495 26.29 7.20 -8.19
C GLU A 495 27.25 8.26 -8.77
N ILE A 496 27.67 9.23 -7.97
CA ILE A 496 28.66 10.24 -8.38
C ILE A 496 30.02 9.57 -8.58
N LEU A 497 30.42 8.69 -7.65
CA LEU A 497 31.66 7.91 -7.74
C LEU A 497 31.64 6.97 -8.95
N LYS A 498 30.55 6.21 -9.13
CA LYS A 498 30.35 5.28 -10.24
C LYS A 498 30.46 6.01 -11.58
N LYS A 499 29.79 7.16 -11.73
CA LYS A 499 29.91 7.98 -12.93
C LYS A 499 31.36 8.42 -13.17
N ALA A 500 32.03 8.94 -12.15
CA ALA A 500 33.42 9.40 -12.28
C ALA A 500 34.38 8.26 -12.68
N LEU A 501 34.17 7.04 -12.17
CA LEU A 501 34.98 5.88 -12.54
C LEU A 501 34.65 5.38 -13.95
N ASN A 502 33.38 5.38 -14.35
CA ASN A 502 32.97 5.03 -15.71
C ASN A 502 33.52 6.02 -16.75
N ASP A 503 33.49 7.32 -16.46
CA ASP A 503 34.04 8.37 -17.33
C ASP A 503 35.57 8.23 -17.49
N LEU A 504 36.24 7.62 -16.50
CA LEU A 504 37.67 7.27 -16.54
C LEU A 504 37.96 5.98 -17.35
N GLY A 505 36.93 5.24 -17.76
CA GLY A 505 37.04 3.97 -18.49
C GLY A 505 37.16 2.73 -17.61
N VAL A 506 36.80 2.79 -16.32
CA VAL A 506 36.71 1.60 -15.47
C VAL A 506 35.48 0.79 -15.88
N THR A 507 35.68 -0.37 -16.50
CA THR A 507 34.58 -1.19 -17.05
C THR A 507 33.97 -2.16 -16.04
N GLY A 508 34.73 -2.57 -15.02
CA GLY A 508 34.29 -3.49 -13.97
C GLY A 508 34.47 -2.92 -12.57
N MET A 509 33.40 -2.95 -11.78
CA MET A 509 33.44 -2.60 -10.36
C MET A 509 32.53 -3.53 -9.55
N THR A 510 32.97 -3.91 -8.36
CA THR A 510 32.16 -4.63 -7.38
C THR A 510 31.82 -3.68 -6.25
N MET A 511 30.54 -3.62 -5.86
CA MET A 511 30.10 -2.78 -4.76
C MET A 511 29.49 -3.65 -3.66
N ASN A 512 29.97 -3.46 -2.44
CA ASN A 512 29.44 -4.07 -1.22
C ASN A 512 28.97 -2.96 -0.29
N GLN A 513 27.88 -3.17 0.43
CA GLN A 513 27.49 -2.28 1.51
C GLN A 513 28.13 -2.76 2.81
N VAL A 514 28.67 -1.83 3.58
CA VAL A 514 29.45 -2.12 4.79
C VAL A 514 29.08 -1.14 5.90
N MET A 515 29.30 -1.54 7.15
CA MET A 515 29.16 -0.67 8.30
C MET A 515 30.54 -0.20 8.76
N GLY A 516 30.70 1.09 9.06
CA GLY A 516 31.96 1.68 9.50
C GLY A 516 31.82 2.45 10.82
N CYS A 517 32.78 2.29 11.72
CA CYS A 517 32.92 3.08 12.94
C CYS A 517 34.00 4.16 12.74
N GLY A 518 33.68 5.42 13.02
CA GLY A 518 34.59 6.57 12.90
C GLY A 518 34.72 7.38 14.19
N ILE A 519 35.46 8.50 14.14
CA ILE A 519 35.61 9.44 15.28
C ILE A 519 34.28 10.14 15.61
N GLN A 520 33.40 10.27 14.62
CA GLN A 520 32.03 10.77 14.73
C GLN A 520 31.14 9.74 15.43
N LYS A 521 31.39 9.39 16.70
CA LYS A 521 30.46 8.57 17.51
C LYS A 521 29.03 8.96 17.12
N GLY A 522 28.27 8.03 16.55
CA GLY A 522 27.01 8.33 15.90
C GLY A 522 26.12 9.14 16.84
N ALA A 523 25.28 10.04 16.31
CA ALA A 523 24.26 10.65 17.13
C ALA A 523 23.43 9.51 17.77
N GLY A 524 23.20 9.56 19.07
CA GLY A 524 22.38 8.56 19.76
C GLY A 524 20.98 8.52 19.13
N GLU A 525 20.53 7.35 18.70
CA GLU A 525 19.21 7.19 18.09
C GLU A 525 18.21 6.69 19.15
N MET A 526 16.99 7.20 19.19
CA MET A 526 16.02 6.75 20.19
C MET A 526 15.24 5.52 19.68
N TYR A 527 15.20 4.42 20.44
CA TYR A 527 14.28 3.30 20.22
C TYR A 527 13.43 3.08 21.46
N ARG A 528 12.10 3.22 21.32
CA ARG A 528 11.13 3.13 22.44
C ARG A 528 11.46 4.03 23.63
N GLY A 529 11.97 5.24 23.37
CA GLY A 529 12.34 6.20 24.41
C GLY A 529 13.69 5.92 25.09
N VAL A 530 14.50 4.99 24.57
CA VAL A 530 15.87 4.70 25.05
C VAL A 530 16.88 5.05 23.96
N GLU A 531 17.95 5.75 24.33
CA GLU A 531 19.05 6.13 23.43
C GLU A 531 19.91 4.89 23.10
N LEU A 532 19.93 4.50 21.82
CA LEU A 532 20.81 3.51 21.22
C LEU A 532 22.11 4.20 20.80
N ASP A 533 23.23 3.74 21.38
CA ASP A 533 24.57 4.09 20.93
C ASP A 533 24.84 3.45 19.55
N ALA A 534 24.56 4.18 18.46
CA ALA A 534 24.88 3.74 17.10
C ALA A 534 26.40 3.85 16.85
N THR A 535 27.14 2.80 17.20
CA THR A 535 28.61 2.75 17.00
C THR A 535 29.03 2.48 15.54
N LEU A 536 28.09 2.12 14.67
CA LEU A 536 28.36 1.70 13.29
C LEU A 536 27.44 2.44 12.31
N LEU A 537 28.03 3.11 11.31
CA LEU A 537 27.32 3.90 10.30
C LEU A 537 27.35 3.19 8.93
N PRO A 538 26.25 3.19 8.15
CA PRO A 538 26.23 2.66 6.79
C PRO A 538 27.20 3.37 5.84
N LYS A 539 27.95 2.58 5.07
CA LYS A 539 28.93 3.01 4.06
C LYS A 539 28.85 2.10 2.84
N VAL A 540 29.41 2.57 1.72
CA VAL A 540 29.62 1.75 0.52
C VAL A 540 31.10 1.40 0.40
N LYS A 541 31.41 0.16 0.06
CA LYS A 541 32.75 -0.35 -0.29
C LYS A 541 32.74 -0.70 -1.78
N VAL A 542 33.40 0.12 -2.60
CA VAL A 542 33.60 -0.11 -4.03
C VAL A 542 34.98 -0.72 -4.25
N GLU A 543 35.06 -1.80 -5.00
CA GLU A 543 36.29 -2.51 -5.31
C GLU A 543 36.46 -2.53 -6.83
N VAL A 544 37.55 -1.94 -7.32
CA VAL A 544 37.91 -1.93 -8.74
C VAL A 544 39.29 -2.51 -8.94
N VAL A 545 39.49 -3.26 -10.02
CA VAL A 545 40.79 -3.80 -10.40
C VAL A 545 41.21 -3.13 -11.69
N VAL A 546 42.38 -2.46 -11.69
CA VAL A 546 42.87 -1.66 -12.81
C VAL A 546 44.29 -2.08 -13.22
N SER A 547 44.56 -1.98 -14.53
CA SER A 547 45.89 -2.25 -15.12
C SER A 547 46.36 -1.09 -16.01
N LYS A 548 45.68 -0.82 -17.13
CA LYS A 548 46.01 0.30 -18.05
C LYS A 548 45.77 1.67 -17.43
N ILE A 549 44.75 1.77 -16.58
CA ILE A 549 44.34 3.03 -15.95
C ILE A 549 45.31 3.31 -14.79
N PRO A 550 46.00 4.47 -14.78
CA PRO A 550 46.87 4.83 -13.68
C PRO A 550 46.08 4.87 -12.36
N VAL A 551 46.60 4.22 -11.32
CA VAL A 551 46.00 4.22 -9.98
C VAL A 551 45.82 5.65 -9.45
N SER A 552 46.76 6.55 -9.75
CA SER A 552 46.67 7.97 -9.41
C SER A 552 45.42 8.64 -10.00
N ALA A 553 45.05 8.31 -11.24
CA ALA A 553 43.86 8.85 -11.88
C ALA A 553 42.56 8.36 -11.22
N VAL A 554 42.52 7.09 -10.80
CA VAL A 554 41.40 6.52 -10.02
C VAL A 554 41.27 7.21 -8.67
N ILE A 555 42.40 7.43 -7.96
CA ILE A 555 42.42 8.12 -6.67
C ILE A 555 41.91 9.56 -6.81
N GLU A 556 42.38 10.31 -7.80
CA GLU A 556 41.96 11.70 -8.00
C GLU A 556 40.48 11.81 -8.40
N ALA A 557 40.00 10.94 -9.29
CA ALA A 557 38.59 10.87 -9.64
C ALA A 557 37.71 10.57 -8.42
N ALA A 558 38.11 9.60 -7.60
CA ALA A 558 37.40 9.25 -6.37
C ALA A 558 37.44 10.39 -5.33
N LYS A 559 38.60 11.03 -5.11
CA LYS A 559 38.70 12.19 -4.22
C LYS A 559 37.75 13.30 -4.63
N LYS A 560 37.74 13.68 -5.91
CA LYS A 560 36.86 14.72 -6.43
C LYS A 560 35.38 14.33 -6.33
N ALA A 561 35.04 13.07 -6.61
CA ALA A 561 33.67 12.57 -6.53
C ALA A 561 33.15 12.47 -5.08
N LEU A 562 34.02 12.18 -4.11
CA LEU A 562 33.61 11.88 -2.74
C LEU A 562 33.75 13.07 -1.78
N TYR A 563 34.57 14.07 -2.13
CA TYR A 563 34.78 15.23 -1.28
C TYR A 563 33.49 16.02 -1.09
N THR A 564 33.14 16.26 0.18
CA THR A 564 32.06 17.15 0.60
C THR A 564 32.54 18.20 1.60
N GLY A 565 33.83 18.17 2.00
CA GLY A 565 34.34 19.06 3.03
C GLY A 565 33.92 18.65 4.44
N HIS A 566 33.47 17.40 4.63
CA HIS A 566 33.03 16.90 5.92
C HIS A 566 33.84 15.69 6.37
N ILE A 567 33.97 15.51 7.69
CA ILE A 567 34.55 14.27 8.23
C ILE A 567 33.68 13.08 7.76
N GLY A 568 34.34 11.99 7.34
CA GLY A 568 33.66 10.76 6.92
C GLY A 568 33.36 10.62 5.42
N ASP A 569 33.97 11.44 4.56
CA ASP A 569 33.84 11.36 3.09
C ASP A 569 34.31 10.04 2.49
N GLY A 570 35.36 9.45 3.06
CA GLY A 570 35.77 8.09 2.70
C GLY A 570 37.24 7.79 2.98
N LYS A 571 37.64 6.57 2.63
CA LYS A 571 39.02 6.07 2.62
C LYS A 571 39.26 5.29 1.34
N ILE A 572 40.46 5.42 0.78
CA ILE A 572 40.90 4.66 -0.40
C ILE A 572 42.07 3.79 0.02
N PHE A 573 42.01 2.51 -0.29
CA PHE A 573 43.06 1.53 -0.06
C PHE A 573 43.51 0.98 -1.41
N VAL A 574 44.81 0.81 -1.59
CA VAL A 574 45.40 0.27 -2.81
C VAL A 574 46.17 -1.00 -2.47
N TYR A 575 45.86 -2.07 -3.18
CA TYR A 575 46.52 -3.37 -3.05
C TYR A 575 47.11 -3.80 -4.39
N SER A 576 48.28 -4.43 -4.35
CA SER A 576 48.84 -5.13 -5.51
C SER A 576 48.07 -6.42 -5.78
N VAL A 577 47.85 -6.74 -7.06
CA VAL A 577 47.21 -8.00 -7.48
C VAL A 577 48.22 -8.81 -8.27
N ASP A 578 48.64 -9.96 -7.74
CA ASP A 578 49.68 -10.77 -8.38
C ASP A 578 49.20 -11.53 -9.62
N LYS A 579 47.91 -11.93 -9.63
CA LYS A 579 47.34 -12.71 -10.73
C LYS A 579 45.86 -12.43 -10.94
N VAL A 580 45.42 -12.35 -12.19
CA VAL A 580 43.99 -12.30 -12.58
C VAL A 580 43.71 -13.42 -13.59
N VAL A 581 42.55 -14.06 -13.55
CA VAL A 581 42.18 -15.09 -14.54
C VAL A 581 40.72 -14.89 -14.96
N LYS A 582 40.48 -14.75 -16.27
CA LYS A 582 39.12 -14.67 -16.84
C LYS A 582 38.59 -16.09 -17.05
N VAL A 583 37.64 -16.50 -16.22
CA VAL A 583 37.12 -17.88 -16.17
C VAL A 583 36.65 -18.40 -17.53
N ARG A 584 35.95 -17.57 -18.32
CA ARG A 584 35.39 -17.98 -19.63
C ARG A 584 36.46 -18.32 -20.66
N THR A 585 37.53 -17.55 -20.73
CA THR A 585 38.54 -17.62 -21.81
C THR A 585 39.86 -18.23 -21.36
N GLY A 586 40.09 -18.35 -20.05
CA GLY A 586 41.37 -18.74 -19.48
C GLY A 586 42.45 -17.67 -19.61
N GLU A 587 42.13 -16.49 -20.14
CA GLU A 587 43.08 -15.38 -20.24
C GLU A 587 43.54 -14.96 -18.85
N GLU A 588 44.83 -14.65 -18.72
CA GLU A 588 45.42 -14.24 -17.45
C GLU A 588 45.82 -12.75 -17.47
N ASP A 589 45.89 -12.17 -16.29
CA ASP A 589 46.43 -10.86 -15.97
C ASP A 589 45.83 -9.73 -16.82
N PHE A 590 46.67 -9.08 -17.61
CA PHE A 590 46.25 -7.97 -18.45
C PHE A 590 45.16 -8.35 -19.45
N ALA A 591 45.28 -9.52 -20.08
CA ALA A 591 44.31 -10.02 -21.06
C ALA A 591 42.98 -10.37 -20.38
N ALA A 592 43.04 -10.84 -19.13
CA ALA A 592 41.85 -11.13 -18.33
C ALA A 592 41.01 -9.87 -18.03
N LEU A 593 41.63 -8.69 -17.99
CA LEU A 593 40.99 -7.42 -17.68
C LEU A 593 40.58 -6.60 -18.92
N GLN A 594 40.90 -7.05 -20.13
CA GLN A 594 40.37 -6.43 -21.34
C GLN A 594 38.98 -7.01 -21.60
N ASP A 595 37.95 -6.17 -21.58
CA ASP A 595 36.67 -6.49 -22.19
C ASP A 595 36.90 -6.54 -23.71
N VAL A 596 37.05 -7.76 -24.22
CA VAL A 596 36.92 -8.02 -25.65
C VAL A 596 35.48 -8.50 -25.85
N GLU A 597 34.60 -7.53 -26.09
CA GLU A 597 33.48 -7.71 -27.02
C GLU A 597 33.61 -6.68 -28.14
#